data_AF-A0A8H5IR96-F1
#
_entry.id   AF-A0A8H5IR96-F1
#
_cell.length_a   1.000
_cell.length_b   1.000
_cell.length_c   1.000
_cell.angle_alpha   90.00
_cell.angle_beta   90.00
_cell.angle_gamma   90.00
#
_symmetry.space_group_name_H-M   'P 1'
#
loop_
_entity.id
_entity.type
_entity.pdbx_description
1 polymer ?
#
loop_
_entity_poly.entity_id
_entity_poly.type
_entity_poly.pdbx_seq_one_letter_code
_entity_poly.pdbx_strand_id
1 'polypeptide(L)'
;MLSPTVVTDVSVDDSLLSEELFGPICPVIKATYQDAVRLTNISGPHPLAIYIFSSDRSEIDHGGFAINDVLMHYGVPGAPFGGVGDSGQGYYHGKYGFMAFTHQRTILEMPTWMDKLTAFRYPPFDMKNMSNFVVKNNLGFRRGETMEDQVVGGSRSCLWAATGVLVASAIGVAVKNPQSVRGLFL
;
A
#
# COMPACT_ATOMS: atom_id res chain seq x y z
N MET A 1 43.11 1.31 -0.21
CA MET A 1 41.76 1.08 -0.76
C MET A 1 41.45 -0.40 -0.64
N LEU A 2 40.22 -0.75 -0.28
CA LEU A 2 39.76 -2.13 -0.30
C LEU A 2 39.42 -2.53 -1.73
N SER A 3 39.84 -3.72 -2.14
CA SER A 3 39.49 -4.30 -3.44
C SER A 3 38.12 -4.99 -3.38
N PRO A 4 37.37 -5.05 -4.50
CA PRO A 4 36.15 -5.86 -4.59
C PRO A 4 36.43 -7.30 -4.16
N THR A 5 35.71 -7.77 -3.16
CA THR A 5 35.95 -9.07 -2.52
C THR A 5 34.65 -9.88 -2.51
N VAL A 6 34.71 -11.08 -3.07
CA VAL A 6 33.60 -12.05 -3.00
C VAL A 6 33.97 -13.10 -1.96
N VAL A 7 33.05 -13.37 -1.03
CA VAL A 7 33.25 -14.37 0.02
C VAL A 7 32.25 -15.50 -0.20
N THR A 8 32.75 -16.72 -0.39
CA THR A 8 31.92 -17.91 -0.61
C THR A 8 31.86 -18.78 0.66
N ASP A 9 30.88 -19.69 0.69
CA ASP A 9 30.67 -20.65 1.79
C ASP A 9 30.41 -19.95 3.15
N VAL A 10 29.68 -18.84 3.08
CA VAL A 10 29.23 -18.05 4.24
C VAL A 10 28.05 -18.76 4.91
N SER A 11 28.11 -18.92 6.23
CA SER A 11 27.00 -19.42 7.05
C SER A 11 25.98 -18.31 7.32
N VAL A 12 24.72 -18.67 7.56
CA VAL A 12 23.67 -17.69 7.93
C VAL A 12 23.98 -16.97 9.25
N ASP A 13 24.71 -17.62 10.16
CA ASP A 13 25.12 -17.06 11.46
C ASP A 13 26.49 -16.35 11.40
N ASP A 14 27.05 -16.10 10.21
CA ASP A 14 28.35 -15.44 10.07
C ASP A 14 28.26 -13.95 10.47
N SER A 15 29.31 -13.46 11.12
CA SER A 15 29.52 -12.04 11.43
C SER A 15 29.32 -11.11 10.22
N LEU A 16 29.64 -11.58 9.01
CA LEU A 16 29.45 -10.82 7.77
C LEU A 16 27.98 -10.49 7.46
N LEU A 17 27.02 -11.22 8.03
CA LEU A 17 25.59 -11.01 7.82
C LEU A 17 24.90 -10.32 8.99
N SER A 18 25.66 -9.99 10.06
CA SER A 18 25.11 -9.39 11.27
C SER A 18 24.76 -7.90 11.10
N GLU A 19 25.41 -7.21 10.16
CA GLU A 19 25.22 -5.79 9.89
C GLU A 19 25.30 -5.49 8.38
N GLU A 20 24.88 -4.29 8.00
CA GLU A 20 24.95 -3.83 6.62
C GLU A 20 26.39 -3.48 6.23
N LEU A 21 26.93 -4.18 5.21
CA LEU A 21 28.37 -4.17 4.91
C LEU A 21 28.91 -2.83 4.37
N PHE A 22 28.06 -1.97 3.79
CA PHE A 22 28.39 -0.64 3.22
C PHE A 22 29.78 -0.51 2.54
N GLY A 23 30.23 -1.60 1.90
CA GLY A 23 31.61 -1.76 1.47
C GLY A 23 31.72 -2.77 0.32
N PRO A 24 32.90 -2.89 -0.29
CA PRO A 24 33.09 -3.69 -1.50
C PRO A 24 33.23 -5.19 -1.20
N ILE A 25 32.40 -5.71 -0.29
CA ILE A 25 32.37 -7.12 0.14
C ILE A 25 31.02 -7.72 -0.25
N CYS A 26 31.05 -8.85 -0.95
CA CYS A 26 29.85 -9.54 -1.43
C CYS A 26 29.85 -11.00 -0.91
N PRO A 27 29.15 -11.29 0.20
CA PRO A 27 28.99 -12.65 0.69
C PRO A 27 27.98 -13.42 -0.20
N VAL A 28 28.30 -14.69 -0.48
CA VAL A 28 27.46 -15.58 -1.28
C VAL A 28 27.02 -16.77 -0.43
N ILE A 29 25.71 -16.88 -0.24
CA ILE A 29 25.05 -17.96 0.49
C ILE A 29 24.36 -18.88 -0.52
N LYS A 30 24.57 -20.18 -0.40
CA LYS A 30 23.86 -21.19 -1.20
C LYS A 30 22.56 -21.53 -0.50
N ALA A 31 21.43 -21.30 -1.17
CA ALA A 31 20.10 -21.58 -0.63
C ALA A 31 19.17 -22.04 -1.76
N THR A 32 18.11 -22.78 -1.43
CA THR A 32 17.00 -22.96 -2.36
C THR A 32 16.17 -21.69 -2.45
N TYR A 33 15.35 -21.53 -3.49
CA TYR A 33 14.44 -20.38 -3.62
C TYR A 33 13.56 -20.21 -2.36
N GLN A 34 12.98 -21.30 -1.86
CA GLN A 34 12.14 -21.25 -0.67
C GLN A 34 12.91 -20.83 0.58
N ASP A 35 14.15 -21.29 0.74
CA ASP A 35 14.98 -20.91 1.87
C ASP A 35 15.41 -19.44 1.78
N ALA A 36 15.74 -18.94 0.58
CA ALA A 36 16.06 -17.54 0.36
C ALA A 36 14.88 -16.61 0.71
N VAL A 37 13.67 -16.99 0.31
CA VAL A 37 12.44 -16.27 0.67
C VAL A 37 12.21 -16.29 2.17
N ARG A 38 12.40 -17.44 2.84
CA ARG A 38 12.25 -17.55 4.30
C ARG A 38 13.28 -16.70 5.04
N LEU A 39 14.55 -16.75 4.63
CA LEU A 39 15.63 -15.96 5.21
C LEU A 39 15.32 -14.45 5.12
N THR A 40 14.81 -14.01 3.97
CA THR A 40 14.48 -12.59 3.74
C THR A 40 13.21 -12.14 4.48
N ASN A 41 12.18 -12.98 4.56
CA ASN A 41 10.87 -12.58 5.10
C ASN A 41 10.68 -12.83 6.60
N ILE A 42 11.33 -13.85 7.17
CA ILE A 42 11.05 -14.33 8.53
C ILE A 42 12.19 -13.97 9.50
N SER A 43 13.43 -13.99 9.02
CA SER A 43 14.61 -14.01 9.88
C SER A 43 15.37 -12.68 9.94
N GLY A 44 15.13 -11.75 9.00
CA GLY A 44 15.88 -10.50 8.88
C GLY A 44 15.06 -9.22 9.05
N PRO A 45 15.72 -8.08 9.30
CA PRO A 45 15.10 -6.75 9.20
C PRO A 45 14.62 -6.51 7.77
N HIS A 46 13.56 -5.71 7.61
CA HIS A 46 13.01 -5.42 6.28
C HIS A 46 14.00 -4.64 5.40
N PRO A 47 14.53 -5.22 4.32
CA PRO A 47 15.51 -4.55 3.46
C PRO A 47 14.85 -3.45 2.62
N LEU A 48 15.64 -2.44 2.22
CA LEU A 48 15.16 -1.36 1.37
C LEU A 48 14.89 -1.81 -0.06
N ALA A 49 15.71 -2.71 -0.59
CA ALA A 49 15.59 -3.23 -1.94
C ALA A 49 15.89 -4.74 -1.97
N ILE A 50 15.14 -5.46 -2.78
CA ILE A 50 15.35 -6.88 -3.07
C ILE A 50 15.47 -7.03 -4.59
N TYR A 51 16.49 -7.77 -5.00
CA TYR A 51 16.81 -8.03 -6.41
C TYR A 51 16.63 -9.51 -6.71
N ILE A 52 15.96 -9.82 -7.81
CA ILE A 52 15.72 -11.20 -8.25
C ILE A 52 16.27 -11.35 -9.65
N PHE A 53 17.15 -12.34 -9.85
CA PHE A 53 17.64 -12.72 -11.17
C PHE A 53 17.01 -14.07 -11.53
N SER A 54 15.99 -14.04 -12.38
CA SER A 54 15.29 -15.25 -12.84
C SER A 54 14.59 -15.03 -14.18
N SER A 55 14.37 -16.13 -14.89
CA SER A 55 13.49 -16.21 -16.07
C SER A 55 12.16 -16.87 -15.77
N ASP A 56 11.99 -17.50 -14.62
CA ASP A 56 10.73 -18.15 -14.22
C ASP A 56 9.76 -17.11 -13.65
N ARG A 57 8.58 -17.01 -14.26
CA ARG A 57 7.51 -16.10 -13.82
C ARG A 57 6.96 -16.46 -12.46
N SER A 58 6.99 -17.74 -12.09
CA SER A 58 6.53 -18.20 -10.78
C SER A 58 7.32 -17.58 -9.63
N GLU A 59 8.58 -17.20 -9.85
CA GLU A 59 9.45 -16.54 -8.86
C GLU A 59 9.32 -15.00 -8.89
N ILE A 60 8.75 -14.45 -9.97
CA ILE A 60 8.76 -13.02 -10.29
C ILE A 60 7.45 -12.33 -9.88
N ASP A 61 6.31 -13.01 -10.03
CA ASP A 61 4.97 -12.38 -9.93
C ASP A 61 4.55 -12.00 -8.48
N HIS A 62 5.47 -12.04 -7.51
CA HIS A 62 5.18 -11.98 -6.07
C HIS A 62 5.43 -10.62 -5.40
N GLY A 63 5.80 -9.55 -6.12
CA GLY A 63 5.95 -8.22 -5.47
C GLY A 63 6.68 -7.12 -6.24
N GLY A 64 6.94 -6.02 -5.53
CA GLY A 64 7.65 -4.84 -6.01
C GLY A 64 9.17 -5.00 -5.94
N PHE A 65 9.71 -5.85 -6.82
CA PHE A 65 11.14 -6.14 -6.90
C PHE A 65 11.76 -5.56 -8.17
N ALA A 66 13.06 -5.31 -8.14
CA ALA A 66 13.83 -5.12 -9.37
C ALA A 66 14.26 -6.49 -9.89
N ILE A 67 13.81 -6.82 -11.10
CA ILE A 67 14.00 -8.12 -11.73
C ILE A 67 15.08 -7.99 -12.80
N ASN A 68 16.08 -8.86 -12.74
CA ASN A 68 17.21 -8.94 -13.68
C ASN A 68 18.05 -7.66 -13.78
N ASP A 69 17.98 -6.78 -12.78
CA ASP A 69 18.75 -5.55 -12.70
C ASP A 69 18.91 -5.10 -11.24
N VAL A 70 19.90 -4.25 -10.98
CA VAL A 70 20.16 -3.63 -9.68
C VAL A 70 20.07 -2.12 -9.79
N LEU A 71 19.66 -1.43 -8.70
CA LEU A 71 19.56 0.04 -8.58
C LEU A 71 18.59 0.77 -9.52
N MET A 72 18.29 0.27 -10.71
CA MET A 72 17.58 1.05 -11.74
C MET A 72 16.18 1.51 -11.33
N HIS A 73 15.50 0.80 -10.44
CA HIS A 73 14.20 1.20 -9.90
C HIS A 73 14.25 2.54 -9.15
N TYR A 74 15.40 2.90 -8.55
CA TYR A 74 15.61 4.20 -7.90
C TYR A 74 15.48 5.35 -8.90
N GLY A 75 15.94 5.16 -10.14
CA GLY A 75 16.00 6.21 -11.15
C GLY A 75 14.67 6.51 -11.84
N VAL A 76 13.58 5.79 -11.52
CA VAL A 76 12.29 5.93 -12.20
C VAL A 76 11.46 7.05 -11.54
N PRO A 77 11.28 8.24 -12.18
CA PRO A 77 10.67 9.38 -11.50
C PRO A 77 9.20 9.25 -11.16
N GLY A 78 8.50 8.35 -11.85
CA GLY A 78 7.11 8.04 -11.63
C GLY A 78 6.86 6.95 -10.59
N ALA A 79 7.89 6.28 -10.07
CA ALA A 79 7.75 5.20 -9.09
C ALA A 79 7.99 5.74 -7.67
N PRO A 80 7.17 5.34 -6.68
CA PRO A 80 7.43 5.70 -5.30
C PRO A 80 8.68 4.97 -4.80
N PHE A 81 9.60 5.69 -4.17
CA PHE A 81 10.81 5.12 -3.58
C PHE A 81 10.81 5.37 -2.06
N GLY A 82 10.95 4.31 -1.27
CA GLY A 82 10.91 4.37 0.19
C GLY A 82 10.98 2.99 0.83
N GLY A 83 11.30 2.95 2.11
CA GLY A 83 11.42 1.73 2.90
C GLY A 83 10.15 1.38 3.68
N VAL A 84 10.17 0.20 4.30
CA VAL A 84 9.14 -0.29 5.21
C VAL A 84 9.81 -0.90 6.44
N GLY A 85 9.30 -0.60 7.64
CA GLY A 85 9.84 -1.14 8.88
C GLY A 85 11.24 -0.61 9.16
N ASP A 86 12.22 -1.51 9.26
CA ASP A 86 13.61 -1.19 9.59
C ASP A 86 14.31 -0.35 8.50
N SER A 87 13.91 -0.53 7.23
CA SER A 87 14.45 0.26 6.09
C SER A 87 13.88 1.68 5.98
N GLY A 88 12.87 2.01 6.77
CA GLY A 88 12.28 3.35 6.82
C GLY A 88 10.75 3.38 6.72
N GLN A 89 10.21 4.60 6.64
CA GLN A 89 8.77 4.84 6.54
C GLN A 89 8.46 5.92 5.52
N GLY A 90 7.37 5.73 4.79
CA GLY A 90 6.95 6.63 3.72
C GLY A 90 7.75 6.44 2.44
N TYR A 91 7.44 7.26 1.46
CA TYR A 91 8.03 7.18 0.12
C TYR A 91 8.01 8.57 -0.52
N TYR A 92 8.93 8.79 -1.44
CA TYR A 92 9.04 10.03 -2.21
C TYR A 92 9.28 9.70 -3.69
N HIS A 93 9.77 10.68 -4.44
CA HIS A 93 9.95 10.71 -5.90
C HIS A 93 8.73 11.26 -6.67
N GLY A 94 9.00 12.18 -7.61
CA GLY A 94 8.01 12.79 -8.48
C GLY A 94 6.79 13.33 -7.73
N LYS A 95 5.60 12.88 -8.14
CA LYS A 95 4.32 13.22 -7.50
C LYS A 95 4.28 12.84 -6.02
N TYR A 96 4.86 11.70 -5.66
CA TYR A 96 4.86 11.21 -4.29
C TYR A 96 5.72 12.07 -3.37
N GLY A 97 6.85 12.58 -3.88
CA GLY A 97 7.65 13.58 -3.17
C GLY A 97 6.86 14.84 -2.87
N PHE A 98 6.11 15.37 -3.85
CA PHE A 98 5.23 16.51 -3.61
C PHE A 98 4.15 16.18 -2.57
N MET A 99 3.52 15.02 -2.66
CA MET A 99 2.51 14.58 -1.67
C MET A 99 3.10 14.41 -0.26
N ALA A 100 4.35 13.96 -0.13
CA ALA A 100 5.02 13.77 1.15
C ALA A 100 5.32 15.11 1.86
N PHE A 101 5.60 16.17 1.11
CA PHE A 101 5.89 17.50 1.65
C PHE A 101 4.70 18.48 1.59
N THR A 102 3.51 18.00 1.25
CA THR A 102 2.30 18.82 1.21
C THR A 102 1.25 18.32 2.19
N HIS A 103 0.53 19.27 2.79
CA HIS A 103 -0.59 18.96 3.65
C HIS A 103 -1.86 18.78 2.82
N GLN A 104 -2.40 17.56 2.77
CA GLN A 104 -3.65 17.26 2.10
C GLN A 104 -4.83 17.74 2.95
N ARG A 105 -5.31 18.95 2.66
CA ARG A 105 -6.46 19.54 3.35
C ARG A 105 -7.77 19.04 2.76
N THR A 106 -8.53 18.28 3.55
CA THR A 106 -9.91 17.91 3.22
C THR A 106 -10.85 19.10 3.43
N ILE A 107 -11.61 19.46 2.40
CA ILE A 107 -12.67 20.47 2.46
C ILE A 107 -13.98 19.78 2.10
N LEU A 108 -14.97 19.87 2.99
CA LEU A 108 -16.32 19.37 2.75
C LEU A 108 -17.27 20.56 2.66
N GLU A 109 -17.90 20.73 1.50
CA GLU A 109 -18.98 21.68 1.31
C GLU A 109 -20.31 20.90 1.23
N MET A 110 -21.13 21.02 2.28
CA MET A 110 -22.45 20.39 2.31
C MET A 110 -23.53 21.38 1.88
N PRO A 111 -24.22 21.14 0.76
CA PRO A 111 -25.34 21.99 0.39
C PRO A 111 -26.50 21.81 1.37
N THR A 112 -27.25 22.88 1.61
CA THR A 112 -28.32 22.95 2.62
C THR A 112 -29.46 21.94 2.43
N TRP A 113 -29.65 21.39 1.22
CA TRP A 113 -30.63 20.33 0.98
C TRP A 113 -30.15 18.96 1.50
N MET A 114 -28.84 18.71 1.50
CA MET A 114 -28.26 17.48 2.04
C MET A 114 -28.33 17.45 3.58
N ASP A 115 -28.35 18.63 4.21
CA ASP A 115 -28.64 18.80 5.64
C ASP A 115 -30.02 18.22 6.00
N LYS A 116 -31.03 18.50 5.16
CA LYS A 116 -32.40 17.98 5.31
C LYS A 116 -32.49 16.47 5.07
N LEU A 117 -31.74 15.94 4.11
CA LEU A 117 -31.70 14.48 3.85
C LEU A 117 -30.96 13.72 4.95
N THR A 118 -30.00 14.37 5.60
CA THR A 118 -29.29 13.83 6.77
C THR A 118 -29.96 14.21 8.09
N ALA A 119 -31.21 14.68 8.07
CA ALA A 119 -31.91 15.15 9.27
C ALA A 119 -32.04 14.09 10.36
N PHE A 120 -31.96 12.81 10.01
CA PHE A 120 -31.92 11.72 10.98
C PHE A 120 -30.75 11.84 11.97
N ARG A 121 -29.64 12.52 11.66
CA ARG A 121 -28.55 12.71 12.64
C ARG A 121 -28.87 13.68 13.79
N TYR A 122 -29.98 14.42 13.70
CA TYR A 122 -30.41 15.35 14.73
C TYR A 122 -31.43 14.70 15.69
N PRO A 123 -31.39 15.03 17.00
CA PRO A 123 -32.40 14.56 17.96
C PRO A 123 -33.77 15.24 17.73
N PRO A 124 -34.88 14.64 18.22
CA PRO A 124 -34.96 13.39 18.99
C PRO A 124 -34.86 12.13 18.12
N PHE A 125 -34.10 11.15 18.59
CA PHE A 125 -33.94 9.87 17.92
C PHE A 125 -35.16 8.99 18.21
N ASP A 126 -36.11 8.93 17.27
CA ASP A 126 -37.29 8.07 17.40
C ASP A 126 -36.91 6.60 17.13
N MET A 127 -37.22 5.71 18.07
CA MET A 127 -36.95 4.27 18.00
C MET A 127 -37.67 3.59 16.82
N LYS A 128 -38.75 4.21 16.29
CA LYS A 128 -39.46 3.73 15.09
C LYS A 128 -38.63 3.87 13.80
N ASN A 129 -37.67 4.80 13.77
CA ASN A 129 -36.80 5.08 12.63
C ASN A 129 -35.39 4.48 12.80
N MET A 130 -35.18 3.58 13.77
CA MET A 130 -33.89 2.91 13.99
C MET A 130 -33.34 2.21 12.73
N SER A 131 -34.20 1.75 11.82
CA SER A 131 -33.77 1.16 10.55
C SER A 131 -32.93 2.11 9.68
N ASN A 132 -33.08 3.43 9.85
CA ASN A 132 -32.29 4.45 9.15
C ASN A 132 -30.93 4.74 9.83
N PHE A 133 -30.77 4.36 11.10
CA PHE A 133 -29.50 4.45 11.84
C PHE A 133 -28.69 3.16 11.79
N VAL A 134 -29.37 2.03 11.57
CA VAL A 134 -28.72 0.73 11.39
C VAL A 134 -28.09 0.72 10.00
N VAL A 135 -26.80 1.05 9.95
CA VAL A 135 -25.95 0.68 8.82
C VAL A 135 -25.97 -0.84 8.75
N LYS A 136 -26.76 -1.41 7.84
CA LYS A 136 -26.75 -2.85 7.57
C LYS A 136 -25.33 -3.22 7.17
N ASN A 137 -24.67 -4.01 7.99
CA ASN A 137 -23.35 -4.50 7.70
C ASN A 137 -23.43 -5.56 6.59
N ASN A 138 -23.53 -5.11 5.34
CA ASN A 138 -23.52 -5.99 4.18
C ASN A 138 -22.12 -6.53 3.86
N LEU A 139 -21.12 -6.16 4.68
CA LEU A 139 -19.74 -6.63 4.59
C LEU A 139 -19.53 -7.99 5.30
N GLY A 140 -20.60 -8.61 5.82
CA GLY A 140 -20.54 -9.95 6.42
C GLY A 140 -19.91 -10.02 7.82
N PHE A 141 -19.34 -8.91 8.32
CA PHE A 141 -18.66 -8.88 9.61
C PHE A 141 -19.67 -8.95 10.78
N ARG A 142 -19.65 -10.04 11.56
CA ARG A 142 -20.45 -10.17 12.78
C ARG A 142 -19.61 -9.72 13.98
N ARG A 143 -20.19 -8.93 14.88
CA ARG A 143 -19.49 -8.49 16.10
C ARG A 143 -19.21 -9.72 16.98
N GLY A 144 -17.94 -10.00 17.25
CA GLY A 144 -17.49 -11.11 18.11
C GLY A 144 -16.80 -12.26 17.38
N GLU A 145 -16.69 -12.22 16.05
CA GLU A 145 -15.89 -13.19 15.28
C GLU A 145 -14.39 -12.83 15.37
N THR A 146 -13.55 -13.84 15.60
CA THR A 146 -12.09 -13.70 15.48
C THR A 146 -11.68 -13.79 14.01
N MET A 147 -10.45 -13.43 13.66
CA MET A 147 -10.03 -13.37 12.25
C MET A 147 -10.11 -14.74 11.55
N GLU A 148 -10.05 -15.83 12.32
CA GLU A 148 -10.13 -17.21 11.84
C GLU A 148 -11.54 -17.61 11.38
N ASP A 149 -12.58 -16.92 11.85
CA ASP A 149 -13.99 -17.21 11.52
C ASP A 149 -14.44 -16.53 10.21
N GLN A 150 -13.61 -15.65 9.62
CA GLN A 150 -13.96 -14.89 8.43
C GLN A 150 -13.62 -15.64 7.13
N VAL A 151 -14.56 -16.48 6.66
CA VAL A 151 -14.45 -17.10 5.34
C VAL A 151 -14.92 -16.13 4.26
N VAL A 152 -13.99 -15.43 3.63
CA VAL A 152 -14.27 -14.54 2.47
C VAL A 152 -14.47 -15.39 1.22
N GLY A 153 -15.70 -15.79 0.93
CA GLY A 153 -15.98 -16.56 -0.29
C GLY A 153 -17.44 -16.96 -0.45
N GLY A 154 -18.31 -16.04 -0.85
CA GLY A 154 -19.71 -16.33 -1.13
C GLY A 154 -20.29 -15.49 -2.26
N SER A 155 -20.30 -16.07 -3.47
CA SER A 155 -21.05 -15.78 -4.72
C SER A 155 -22.09 -14.62 -4.76
N ARG A 156 -21.73 -13.39 -4.39
CA ARG A 156 -22.62 -12.19 -4.50
C ARG A 156 -21.91 -10.90 -4.94
N SER A 157 -20.68 -11.00 -5.45
CA SER A 157 -19.82 -9.86 -5.80
C SER A 157 -20.22 -9.09 -7.09
N CYS A 158 -21.13 -9.61 -7.92
CA CYS A 158 -21.44 -8.94 -9.21
C CYS A 158 -22.41 -7.75 -9.13
N LEU A 159 -23.29 -7.63 -8.12
CA LEU A 159 -24.28 -6.53 -8.10
C LEU A 159 -23.78 -5.22 -7.50
N TRP A 160 -22.74 -5.26 -6.64
CA TRP A 160 -22.21 -4.06 -5.97
C TRP A 160 -21.32 -3.20 -6.87
N ALA A 161 -20.76 -3.79 -7.93
CA ALA A 161 -19.98 -3.06 -8.92
C ALA A 161 -20.84 -2.04 -9.69
N ALA A 162 -22.13 -2.33 -9.93
CA ALA A 162 -23.00 -1.45 -10.71
C ALA A 162 -23.49 -0.21 -9.92
N THR A 163 -23.79 -0.37 -8.62
CA THR A 163 -24.26 0.74 -7.77
C THR A 163 -23.13 1.66 -7.31
N GLY A 164 -21.92 1.13 -7.08
CA GLY A 164 -20.74 1.94 -6.75
C GLY A 164 -20.31 2.87 -7.90
N VAL A 165 -20.43 2.40 -9.14
CA VAL A 165 -20.09 3.19 -10.34
C VAL A 165 -21.05 4.38 -10.53
N LEU A 166 -22.34 4.23 -10.20
CA LEU A 166 -23.31 5.33 -10.32
C LEU A 166 -23.08 6.45 -9.29
N VAL A 167 -22.77 6.12 -8.04
CA VAL A 167 -22.48 7.14 -7.01
C VAL A 167 -21.13 7.83 -7.25
N ALA A 168 -20.12 7.08 -7.71
CA ALA A 168 -18.84 7.66 -8.12
C ALA A 168 -18.99 8.58 -9.35
N SER A 169 -19.91 8.25 -10.28
CA SER A 169 -20.16 9.12 -11.45
C SER A 169 -20.82 10.45 -11.07
N ALA A 170 -21.70 10.48 -10.06
CA ALA A 170 -22.30 11.73 -9.59
C ALA A 170 -21.31 12.63 -8.85
N ILE A 171 -20.36 12.05 -8.11
CA ILE A 171 -19.27 12.78 -7.44
C ILE A 171 -18.20 13.23 -8.46
N GLY A 172 -17.91 12.41 -9.47
CA GLY A 172 -16.95 12.72 -10.53
C GLY A 172 -17.41 13.81 -11.52
N VAL A 173 -18.72 14.04 -11.67
CA VAL A 173 -19.25 15.09 -12.58
C VAL A 173 -19.07 16.50 -12.01
N ALA A 174 -18.93 16.66 -10.68
CA ALA A 174 -18.66 17.98 -10.07
C ALA A 174 -17.22 18.50 -10.30
N VAL A 175 -16.28 17.65 -10.73
CA VAL A 175 -14.88 18.03 -11.02
C VAL A 175 -14.73 18.62 -12.43
N LYS A 176 -15.77 18.60 -13.27
CA LYS A 176 -15.68 18.98 -14.70
C LYS A 176 -15.98 20.46 -14.98
N ASN A 177 -15.61 21.37 -14.06
CA ASN A 177 -15.67 22.81 -14.33
C ASN A 177 -14.25 23.42 -14.36
N PRO A 178 -13.55 23.38 -15.51
CA PRO A 178 -12.15 23.82 -15.64
C PRO A 178 -11.94 25.34 -15.53
N GLN A 179 -12.96 26.12 -15.17
CA GLN A 179 -12.90 27.58 -15.10
C GLN A 179 -12.58 28.14 -13.70
N SER A 180 -12.47 27.31 -12.66
CA SER A 180 -12.21 27.78 -11.28
C SER A 180 -10.72 27.80 -10.87
N VAL A 181 -9.82 27.18 -11.65
CA VAL A 181 -8.41 26.95 -11.25
C VAL A 181 -7.47 28.14 -11.59
N ARG A 182 -8.00 29.32 -11.93
CA ARG A 182 -7.17 30.48 -12.32
C ARG A 182 -6.84 31.47 -11.18
N GLY A 183 -7.15 31.14 -9.92
CA GLY A 183 -7.12 32.13 -8.84
C GLY A 183 -6.21 31.84 -7.65
N LEU A 184 -5.30 30.86 -7.68
CA LEU A 184 -4.51 30.51 -6.48
C LEU A 184 -3.07 30.12 -6.80
N PHE A 185 -2.31 31.08 -7.33
CA PHE A 185 -0.85 31.13 -7.19
C PHE A 185 -0.49 32.56 -6.76
N LEU A 186 -0.23 32.71 -5.47
CA LEU A 186 0.68 33.70 -4.89
C LEU A 186 1.52 32.96 -3.85
#